data_AF-A0A3M1ZJ67-F1
#
_entry.id   AF-A0A3M1ZJ67-F1
#
_cell.length_a   1.000
_cell.length_b   1.000
_cell.length_c   1.000
_cell.angle_alpha   90.00
_cell.angle_beta   90.00
_cell.angle_gamma   90.00
#
_symmetry.space_group_name_H-M   'P 1'
#
loop_
_entity.id
_entity.type
_entity.pdbx_description
1 polymer ?
#
loop_
_entity_poly.entity_id
_entity_poly.type
_entity_poly.pdbx_seq_one_letter_code
_entity_poly.pdbx_strand_id
1 'polypeptide(L)' 'MSVRPIEWTGEALRLLDQRRLPTEEIVHTYTDAEAVARAIEDMVV' A
#
# COMPACT_ATOMS: atom_id res chain seq x y z
N MET A 1 -4.74 3.88 -17.89
CA MET A 1 -3.77 3.78 -16.78
C MET A 1 -4.05 2.49 -16.03
N SER A 2 -3.06 1.63 -15.77
CA SER A 2 -3.25 0.48 -14.90
C SER A 2 -2.90 0.90 -13.47
N VAL A 3 -3.87 0.84 -12.55
CA VAL A 3 -3.60 0.97 -11.12
C VAL A 3 -2.83 -0.27 -10.67
N ARG A 4 -1.75 -0.08 -9.90
CA ARG A 4 -0.99 -1.17 -9.24
C ARG A 4 -1.18 -1.05 -7.73
N PRO A 5 -2.14 -1.77 -7.14
CA PRO A 5 -2.46 -1.65 -5.71
C PRO A 5 -1.33 -2.18 -4.81
N ILE A 6 -0.55 -3.13 -5.33
CA ILE A 6 0.54 -3.79 -4.61
C ILE A 6 1.75 -3.86 -5.54
N GLU A 7 2.92 -3.48 -5.04
CA GLU A 7 4.19 -3.55 -5.76
C GLU A 7 5.32 -3.97 -4.81
N TRP A 8 6.12 -4.96 -5.21
CA TRP A 8 7.34 -5.35 -4.49
C TRP A 8 8.57 -4.81 -5.23
N THR A 9 9.44 -4.06 -4.55
CA THR A 9 10.61 -3.43 -5.17
C THR A 9 11.88 -4.30 -5.16
N GLY A 10 11.84 -5.44 -4.46
CA GLY A 10 13.03 -6.20 -4.09
C GLY A 10 13.47 -5.93 -2.65
N GLU A 11 13.17 -4.74 -2.12
CA GLU A 11 13.59 -4.28 -0.79
C GLU A 11 12.39 -3.96 0.13
N ALA A 12 11.26 -3.55 -0.44
CA ALA A 12 10.10 -3.11 0.31
C ALA A 12 8.79 -3.42 -0.43
N LEU A 13 7.71 -3.56 0.34
CA LEU A 13 6.35 -3.68 -0.16
C LEU A 13 5.72 -2.28 -0.26
N ARG A 14 5.19 -1.96 -1.42
CA ARG A 14 4.48 -0.71 -1.69
C ARG A 14 3.00 -1.00 -1.85
N LEU A 15 2.16 -0.29 -1.10
CA LEU A 15 0.71 -0.48 -1.07
C LEU A 15 0.01 0.84 -1.37
N LEU A 16 -0.94 0.81 -2.29
CA LEU A 16 -1.82 1.93 -2.60
C LEU A 16 -2.88 2.07 -1.49
N ASP A 17 -3.06 3.29 -0.97
CA ASP A 17 -4.08 3.60 0.03
C ASP A 17 -5.47 3.67 -0.63
N GLN A 18 -6.23 2.58 -0.60
CA GLN A 18 -7.55 2.50 -1.23
C GLN A 18 -8.55 3.50 -0.64
N ARG A 19 -8.36 3.96 0.60
CA ARG A 19 -9.27 4.89 1.29
C ARG A 19 -9.24 6.30 0.70
N ARG A 20 -8.20 6.59 -0.08
CA ARG A 20 -7.96 7.91 -0.69
C ARG A 20 -8.46 7.99 -2.13
N LEU A 21 -8.71 6.84 -2.74
CA LEU A 21 -9.26 6.76 -4.08
C LEU A 21 -10.74 7.19 -4.11
N PRO A 22 -11.22 7.74 -5.24
CA PRO A 22 -10.46 8.09 -6.45
C PRO A 22 -9.81 9.49 -6.36
N THR A 23 -9.94 10.19 -5.23
CA THR A 23 -9.54 11.58 -5.08
C THR A 23 -8.02 11.75 -5.09
N GLU A 24 -7.29 10.81 -4.49
CA GLU A 24 -5.84 10.90 -4.35
C GLU A 24 -5.18 9.51 -4.42
N GLU A 25 -4.10 9.39 -5.20
CA GLU A 25 -3.29 8.17 -5.30
C GLU A 25 -2.07 8.27 -4.38
N ILE A 26 -2.19 7.74 -3.16
CA ILE A 26 -1.09 7.68 -2.18
C ILE A 26 -0.55 6.25 -2.11
N VAL A 27 0.78 6.08 -2.19
CA VAL A 27 1.46 4.80 -2.03
C VAL A 27 2.33 4.83 -0.78
N HIS A 28 2.10 3.89 0.14
CA HIS A 28 2.91 3.68 1.34
C HIS A 28 3.98 2.61 1.09
N THR A 29 5.11 2.70 1.78
CA THR A 29 6.23 1.75 1.67
C THR A 29 6.47 1.07 3.02
N TYR A 30 6.53 -0.25 3.02
CA TYR A 30 6.70 -1.09 4.20
C TYR A 30 7.92 -2.00 4.03
N THR A 31 8.77 -2.03 5.06
CA THR A 31 10.01 -2.84 5.09
C THR A 31 9.94 -4.00 6.07
N ASP A 32 8.85 -4.13 6.82
CA ASP A 32 8.65 -5.19 7.81
C ASP A 32 7.20 -5.72 7.79
N ALA A 33 7.03 -6.96 8.22
CA ALA A 33 5.76 -7.66 8.15
C ALA A 33 4.71 -7.15 9.15
N GLU A 34 5.14 -6.59 10.30
CA GLU A 34 4.23 -6.07 11.31
C GLU A 34 3.53 -4.80 10.81
N ALA A 35 4.28 -3.91 10.17
CA ALA A 35 3.74 -2.70 9.56
C ALA A 35 2.78 -3.01 8.41
N VAL A 36 3.04 -4.07 7.62
CA VAL A 36 2.09 -4.56 6.60
C VAL A 36 0.80 -5.09 7.24
N ALA A 37 0.90 -5.87 8.31
CA ALA A 37 -0.27 -6.41 9.00
C ALA A 37 -1.19 -5.28 9.52
N ARG A 38 -0.60 -4.26 10.14
CA ARG A 38 -1.35 -3.07 10.59
C ARG A 38 -2.01 -2.32 9.43
N ALA A 39 -1.33 -2.21 8.28
CA ALA A 39 -1.91 -1.58 7.09
C ALA A 39 -3.16 -2.31 6.58
N ILE A 40 -3.20 -3.64 6.69
CA ILE A 40 -4.38 -4.45 6.34
C ILE A 40 -5.50 -4.22 7.36
N GLU A 41 -5.18 -4.23 8.66
CA GLU A 41 -6.14 -3.95 9.74
C GLU A 41 -6.78 -2.57 9.60
N ASP A 42 -6.00 -1.56 9.21
CA ASP A 42 -6.42 -0.17 9.00
C ASP A 42 -7.13 0.06 7.65
N MET A 43 -7.35 -1.00 6.87
CA MET A 43 -7.92 -0.99 5.52
C MET A 43 -7.21 -0.01 4.57
N VAL A 44 -5.89 0.10 4.68
CA VAL A 44 -5.07 0.83 3.68
C VAL A 44 -5.11 0.09 2.34
N VAL A 45 -5.05 -1.25 2.38
CA VAL A 45 -4.99 -2.14 1.22
C VAL A 45 -6.36 -2.56 0.75
#